data_AF-A0A2W5TQ71-F1
#
_entry.id   AF-A0A2W5TQ71-F1
#
_cell.length_a   1.000
_cell.length_b   1.000
_cell.length_c   1.000
_cell.angle_alpha   90.00
_cell.angle_beta   90.00
_cell.angle_gamma   90.00
#
_symmetry.space_group_name_H-M   'P 1'
#
loop_
_entity.id
_entity.type
_entity.pdbx_description
1 polymer ?
#
loop_
_entity_poly.entity_id
_entity_poly.type
_entity_poly.pdbx_seq_one_letter_code
_entity_poly.pdbx_strand_id
1 'polypeptide(L)'
;MLTQFEAEGGLKPDLEAIVTHGKNAEALNQSQGSFTRQKGAAADRSQVAFVALQKENAAVMRVAKSLRAELTNAGDTANLKKLNAIIALEAQTAFSVEADEAGGTKKKKTRVQSQEAIRAEIARDAKSFLEFTEISANLAARKVDAARLQKLKADAEALTGKVEDKVAGASDRKIITAKEQEAVSKQSLHWSSAYPLLAQVAKRDVRAADALRPTKK
;
A
#
# COMPACT_ATOMS: atom_id res chain seq x y z
N MET A 1 34.98 33.29 -14.68
CA MET A 1 34.25 32.86 -13.48
C MET A 1 35.12 32.06 -12.50
N LEU A 2 35.61 30.84 -12.82
CA LEU A 2 36.44 30.05 -11.88
C LEU A 2 37.72 30.80 -11.43
N THR A 3 38.48 31.36 -12.37
CA THR A 3 39.70 32.11 -12.08
C THR A 3 39.44 33.38 -11.25
N GLN A 4 38.25 33.98 -11.36
CA GLN A 4 37.85 35.13 -10.55
C GLN A 4 37.36 34.71 -9.16
N PHE A 5 36.71 33.55 -9.06
CA PHE A 5 36.31 32.95 -7.79
C PHE A 5 37.54 32.53 -6.97
N GLU A 6 38.54 31.95 -7.62
CA GLU A 6 39.84 31.64 -7.01
C GLU A 6 40.60 32.90 -6.58
N ALA A 7 40.50 33.99 -7.33
CA ALA A 7 41.10 35.28 -6.97
C ALA A 7 40.46 35.93 -5.73
N GLU A 8 39.20 35.61 -5.42
CA GLU A 8 38.53 36.03 -4.18
C GLU A 8 38.75 35.03 -3.03
N GLY A 9 39.55 33.97 -3.24
CA GLY A 9 39.91 32.97 -2.24
C GLY A 9 39.04 31.71 -2.23
N GLY A 10 38.19 31.50 -3.23
CA GLY A 10 37.38 30.29 -3.38
C GLY A 10 38.18 29.15 -4.02
N LEU A 11 37.70 27.90 -3.87
CA LEU A 11 38.35 26.75 -4.49
C LEU A 11 37.39 26.01 -5.43
N LYS A 12 37.92 25.52 -6.56
CA LYS A 12 37.17 24.68 -7.51
C LYS A 12 36.38 23.52 -6.85
N PRO A 13 36.92 22.79 -5.85
CA PRO A 13 36.18 21.72 -5.17
C PRO A 13 34.91 22.18 -4.46
N ASP A 14 34.81 23.45 -4.01
CA ASP A 14 33.61 23.96 -3.34
C ASP A 14 32.43 24.04 -4.31
N LEU A 15 32.69 24.50 -5.55
CA LEU A 15 31.69 24.57 -6.60
C LEU A 15 31.30 23.17 -7.10
N GLU A 16 32.28 22.26 -7.22
CA GLU A 16 32.05 20.87 -7.59
C GLU A 16 31.21 20.13 -6.53
N ALA A 17 31.44 20.41 -5.23
CA ALA A 17 30.65 19.85 -4.13
C ALA A 17 29.18 20.32 -4.16
N ILE A 18 28.93 21.61 -4.42
CA ILE A 18 27.57 22.17 -4.56
C ILE A 18 26.81 21.46 -5.69
N VAL A 19 27.45 21.31 -6.86
CA VAL A 19 26.82 20.65 -8.02
C VAL A 19 26.58 19.17 -7.75
N THR A 20 27.55 18.48 -7.13
CA THR A 20 27.46 17.05 -6.83
C THR A 20 26.35 16.76 -5.83
N HIS A 21 26.28 17.52 -4.73
CA HIS A 21 25.23 17.34 -3.74
C HIS A 21 23.84 17.75 -4.26
N GLY A 22 23.76 18.78 -5.11
CA GLY A 22 22.52 19.17 -5.78
C GLY A 22 21.97 18.11 -6.73
N LYS A 23 22.81 17.53 -7.58
CA LYS A 23 22.42 16.41 -8.47
C LYS A 23 21.97 15.18 -7.69
N ASN A 24 22.64 14.89 -6.57
CA ASN A 24 22.27 13.77 -5.70
C ASN A 24 20.91 14.01 -5.02
N ALA A 25 20.64 15.23 -4.52
CA ALA A 25 19.35 15.58 -3.95
C ALA A 25 18.22 15.50 -4.99
N GLU A 26 18.45 16.01 -6.21
CA GLU A 26 17.47 15.95 -7.31
C GLU A 26 17.13 14.51 -7.71
N ALA A 27 18.15 13.65 -7.87
CA ALA A 27 17.94 12.23 -8.18
C ALA A 27 17.14 11.51 -7.09
N LEU A 28 17.43 11.80 -5.82
CA LEU A 28 16.69 11.24 -4.68
C LEU A 28 15.23 11.74 -4.64
N ASN A 29 14.98 13.00 -4.97
CA ASN A 29 13.63 13.55 -5.05
C ASN A 29 12.80 12.91 -6.19
N GLN A 30 13.39 12.79 -7.38
CA GLN A 30 12.73 12.12 -8.52
C GLN A 30 12.38 10.65 -8.19
N SER A 31 13.27 9.94 -7.51
CA SER A 31 13.00 8.57 -7.06
C SER A 31 11.86 8.47 -6.02
N GLN A 32 11.69 9.48 -5.17
CA GLN A 32 10.56 9.54 -4.24
C GLN A 32 9.23 9.81 -4.96
N GLY A 33 9.25 10.65 -6.00
CA GLY A 33 8.10 10.93 -6.85
C GLY A 33 7.58 9.69 -7.58
N SER A 34 8.48 8.87 -8.13
CA SER A 34 8.11 7.61 -8.80
C SER A 34 7.59 6.56 -7.81
N PHE A 35 8.22 6.42 -6.64
CA PHE A 35 7.80 5.50 -5.58
C PHE A 35 6.39 5.79 -5.06
N THR A 36 6.06 7.08 -4.89
CA THR A 36 4.74 7.52 -4.43
C THR A 36 3.62 7.14 -5.42
N ARG A 37 3.86 7.32 -6.72
CA ARG A 37 2.89 6.95 -7.78
C ARG A 37 2.68 5.44 -7.85
N GLN A 38 3.75 4.66 -7.80
CA GLN A 38 3.67 3.20 -7.82
C GLN A 38 2.93 2.66 -6.59
N LYS A 39 3.17 3.24 -5.40
CA LYS A 39 2.47 2.88 -4.17
C LYS A 39 0.97 3.18 -4.23
N GLY A 40 0.57 4.33 -4.77
CA GLY A 40 -0.84 4.67 -4.99
C GLY A 40 -1.53 3.62 -5.88
N ALA A 41 -0.96 3.35 -7.06
CA ALA A 41 -1.50 2.36 -7.98
C ALA A 41 -1.51 0.91 -7.43
N ALA A 42 -0.57 0.56 -6.55
CA ALA A 42 -0.55 -0.73 -5.87
C ALA A 42 -1.60 -0.83 -4.76
N ALA A 43 -1.83 0.27 -4.02
CA ALA A 43 -2.87 0.35 -3.00
C ALA A 43 -4.27 0.24 -3.61
N ASP A 44 -4.53 0.94 -4.71
CA ASP A 44 -5.81 0.88 -5.42
C ASP A 44 -6.07 -0.53 -5.97
N ARG A 45 -5.08 -1.15 -6.63
CA ARG A 45 -5.18 -2.54 -7.10
C ARG A 45 -5.42 -3.53 -5.96
N SER A 46 -4.78 -3.33 -4.81
CA SER A 46 -5.00 -4.16 -3.62
C SER A 46 -6.41 -3.99 -3.05
N GLN A 47 -6.96 -2.77 -3.07
CA GLN A 47 -8.30 -2.48 -2.57
C GLN A 47 -9.37 -3.07 -3.49
N VAL A 48 -9.22 -2.91 -4.81
CA VAL A 48 -10.12 -3.53 -5.82
C VAL A 48 -10.13 -5.05 -5.69
N ALA A 49 -8.94 -5.66 -5.56
CA ALA A 49 -8.83 -7.11 -5.36
C ALA A 49 -9.47 -7.58 -4.04
N PHE A 50 -9.33 -6.81 -2.95
CA PHE A 50 -9.97 -7.14 -1.68
C PHE A 50 -11.50 -7.05 -1.74
N VAL A 51 -12.06 -6.03 -2.41
CA VAL A 51 -13.51 -5.92 -2.63
C VAL A 51 -14.02 -7.07 -3.51
N ALA A 52 -13.28 -7.45 -4.56
CA ALA A 52 -13.62 -8.59 -5.40
C ALA A 52 -13.63 -9.90 -4.59
N LEU A 53 -12.64 -10.09 -3.71
CA LEU A 53 -12.56 -11.24 -2.80
C LEU A 53 -13.79 -11.31 -1.88
N GLN A 54 -14.19 -10.19 -1.28
CA GLN A 54 -15.38 -10.13 -0.42
C GLN A 54 -16.66 -10.48 -1.18
N LYS A 55 -16.83 -9.95 -2.40
CA LYS A 55 -17.98 -10.26 -3.27
C LYS A 55 -18.04 -11.75 -3.61
N GLU A 56 -16.89 -12.34 -3.92
CA GLU A 56 -16.78 -13.76 -4.25
C GLU A 56 -17.12 -14.64 -3.05
N ASN A 57 -16.56 -14.34 -1.87
CA ASN A 57 -16.90 -15.07 -0.64
C ASN A 57 -18.40 -14.97 -0.32
N ALA A 58 -18.99 -13.77 -0.47
CA ALA A 58 -20.43 -13.59 -0.26
C ALA A 58 -21.29 -14.40 -1.27
N ALA A 59 -20.80 -14.64 -2.49
CA ALA A 59 -21.48 -15.51 -3.44
C ALA A 59 -21.42 -16.98 -3.01
N VAL A 60 -20.25 -17.45 -2.55
CA VAL A 60 -20.08 -18.81 -2.00
C VAL A 60 -20.97 -19.02 -0.76
N MET A 61 -21.02 -18.03 0.14
CA MET A 61 -21.84 -18.09 1.35
C MET A 61 -23.35 -18.10 1.07
N ARG A 62 -23.81 -17.41 0.02
CA ARG A 62 -25.21 -17.52 -0.43
C ARG A 62 -25.54 -18.94 -0.89
N VAL A 63 -24.62 -19.59 -1.61
CA VAL A 63 -24.76 -20.99 -2.01
C VAL A 63 -24.79 -21.92 -0.79
N ALA A 64 -23.91 -21.71 0.19
CA ALA A 64 -23.91 -22.45 1.45
C ALA A 64 -25.23 -22.29 2.23
N LYS A 65 -25.77 -21.06 2.32
CA LYS A 65 -27.07 -20.78 2.96
C LYS A 65 -28.24 -21.46 2.23
N SER A 66 -28.19 -21.55 0.90
CA SER A 66 -29.17 -22.32 0.12
C SER A 66 -29.06 -23.82 0.38
N LEU A 67 -27.85 -24.37 0.42
CA LEU A 67 -27.62 -25.78 0.71
C LEU A 67 -28.08 -26.15 2.13
N ARG A 68 -27.92 -25.24 3.09
CA ARG A 68 -28.46 -25.41 4.45
C ARG A 68 -29.96 -25.68 4.44
N ALA A 69 -30.73 -24.95 3.62
CA ALA A 69 -32.17 -25.16 3.51
C ALA A 69 -32.51 -26.56 2.96
N GLU A 70 -31.76 -27.03 1.96
CA GLU A 70 -31.95 -28.38 1.40
C GLU A 70 -31.59 -29.48 2.39
N LEU A 71 -30.45 -29.36 3.09
CA LEU A 71 -30.06 -30.34 4.11
C LEU A 71 -31.06 -30.37 5.28
N THR A 72 -31.65 -29.21 5.62
CA THR A 72 -32.73 -29.13 6.61
C THR A 72 -33.96 -29.91 6.14
N ASN A 73 -34.39 -29.70 4.90
CA ASN A 73 -35.56 -30.39 4.32
C ASN A 73 -35.31 -31.90 4.15
N ALA A 74 -34.07 -32.31 3.87
CA ALA A 74 -33.68 -33.70 3.74
C ALA A 74 -33.45 -34.41 5.09
N GLY A 75 -33.49 -33.69 6.22
CA GLY A 75 -33.23 -34.25 7.55
C GLY A 75 -31.76 -34.64 7.80
N ASP A 76 -30.82 -34.16 6.98
CA ASP A 76 -29.40 -34.48 7.10
C ASP A 76 -28.72 -33.62 8.17
N THR A 77 -28.99 -33.99 9.43
CA THR A 77 -28.51 -33.26 10.62
C THR A 77 -26.99 -33.26 10.78
N ALA A 78 -26.30 -34.30 10.28
CA ALA A 78 -24.86 -34.43 10.38
C ALA A 78 -24.14 -33.39 9.50
N ASN A 79 -24.53 -33.29 8.23
CA ASN A 79 -23.94 -32.31 7.33
C ASN A 79 -24.41 -30.88 7.63
N LEU A 80 -25.65 -30.71 8.10
CA LEU A 80 -26.18 -29.43 8.54
C LEU A 80 -25.33 -28.82 9.68
N LYS A 81 -24.91 -29.64 10.67
CA LYS A 81 -24.10 -29.17 11.80
C LYS A 81 -22.74 -28.64 11.33
N LYS A 82 -22.05 -29.37 10.45
CA LYS A 82 -20.77 -28.95 9.87
C LYS A 82 -20.93 -27.67 9.04
N LEU A 83 -21.97 -27.60 8.19
CA LEU A 83 -22.25 -26.43 7.36
C LEU A 83 -22.58 -25.18 8.18
N ASN A 84 -23.35 -25.33 9.27
CA ASN A 84 -23.67 -24.25 10.19
C ASN A 84 -22.43 -23.71 10.91
N ALA A 85 -21.44 -24.56 11.23
CA ALA A 85 -20.20 -24.11 11.82
C ALA A 85 -19.42 -23.19 10.86
N ILE A 86 -19.37 -23.52 9.58
CA ILE A 86 -18.73 -22.70 8.54
C ILE A 86 -19.49 -21.37 8.37
N ILE A 87 -20.83 -21.40 8.27
CA ILE A 87 -21.64 -20.18 8.12
C ILE A 87 -21.57 -19.29 9.36
N ALA A 88 -21.51 -19.86 10.57
CA ALA A 88 -21.43 -19.07 11.80
C ALA A 88 -20.10 -18.32 11.95
N LEU A 89 -19.02 -18.85 11.36
CA LEU A 89 -17.73 -18.15 11.29
C LEU A 89 -17.85 -16.89 10.40
N GLU A 90 -18.59 -16.93 9.29
CA GLU A 90 -18.86 -15.74 8.45
C GLU A 90 -19.67 -14.65 9.16
N ALA A 91 -20.67 -15.01 9.94
CA ALA A 91 -21.50 -14.02 10.64
C ALA A 91 -20.70 -13.17 11.64
N GLN A 92 -19.55 -13.67 12.12
CA GLN A 92 -18.64 -12.90 12.97
C GLN A 92 -17.83 -11.84 12.19
N THR A 93 -17.79 -11.92 10.86
CA THR A 93 -16.91 -11.12 9.98
C THR A 93 -17.68 -10.11 9.13
N ALA A 94 -19.00 -10.30 8.94
CA ALA A 94 -19.88 -9.41 8.17
C ALA A 94 -20.22 -8.07 8.87
N PHE A 95 -19.81 -7.84 10.13
CA PHE A 95 -20.07 -6.59 10.85
C PHE A 95 -19.08 -5.48 10.46
N SER A 96 -19.27 -4.88 9.28
CA SER A 96 -19.17 -3.43 9.02
C SER A 96 -19.24 -3.12 7.52
N VAL A 97 -20.43 -3.18 6.92
CA VAL A 97 -20.79 -2.33 5.78
C VAL A 97 -22.30 -2.06 5.84
N GLU A 98 -22.75 -1.30 6.84
CA GLU A 98 -24.01 -0.55 6.72
C GLU A 98 -23.67 0.91 7.01
N ALA A 99 -23.84 1.74 5.98
CA ALA A 99 -23.83 3.18 6.12
C ALA A 99 -25.13 3.56 6.83
N ASP A 100 -25.02 4.10 8.05
CA ASP A 100 -26.16 4.70 8.74
C ASP A 100 -26.57 5.99 8.01
N GLU A 101 -27.67 5.94 7.27
CA GLU A 101 -28.37 7.14 6.77
C GLU A 101 -29.32 7.76 7.82
N ALA A 102 -29.44 7.19 9.01
CA ALA A 102 -30.35 7.70 10.03
C ALA A 102 -29.60 7.98 11.34
N GLY A 103 -29.46 9.26 11.69
CA GLY A 103 -28.87 9.71 12.94
C GLY A 103 -29.56 9.10 14.16
N GLY A 104 -28.91 8.12 14.78
CA GLY A 104 -29.37 7.47 16.02
C GLY A 104 -28.24 6.71 16.69
N THR A 105 -27.72 7.24 17.79
CA THR A 105 -26.46 6.86 18.44
C THR A 105 -26.33 5.41 18.95
N LYS A 106 -25.12 4.85 18.73
CA LYS A 106 -24.35 3.88 19.55
C LYS A 106 -24.80 2.40 19.58
N LYS A 107 -24.14 1.59 18.73
CA LYS A 107 -23.52 0.33 19.18
C LYS A 107 -22.00 0.46 19.13
N LYS A 108 -21.44 0.77 20.30
CA LYS A 108 -20.01 0.83 20.55
C LYS A 108 -19.49 -0.61 20.64
N LYS A 109 -18.34 -0.85 19.98
CA LYS A 109 -17.41 -1.99 20.18
C LYS A 109 -17.64 -3.19 19.25
N THR A 110 -17.28 -3.03 17.97
CA THR A 110 -16.85 -4.18 17.17
C THR A 110 -15.47 -3.89 16.63
N ARG A 111 -14.55 -4.78 17.01
CA ARG A 111 -13.12 -4.81 16.66
C ARG A 111 -12.97 -4.39 15.20
N VAL A 112 -12.20 -3.34 14.94
CA VAL A 112 -11.71 -3.03 13.59
C VAL A 112 -10.93 -4.27 13.15
N GLN A 113 -11.59 -5.24 12.53
CA GLN A 113 -10.92 -6.38 11.94
C GLN A 113 -10.10 -5.78 10.81
N SER A 114 -8.78 -5.88 10.93
CA SER A 114 -7.88 -5.51 9.86
C SER A 114 -8.28 -6.30 8.60
N GLN A 115 -8.06 -5.74 7.42
CA GLN A 115 -8.32 -6.46 6.16
C GLN A 115 -7.63 -7.84 6.15
N GLU A 116 -6.51 -7.99 6.87
CA GLU A 116 -5.82 -9.26 7.08
C GLU A 116 -6.66 -10.30 7.84
N ALA A 117 -7.39 -9.90 8.89
CA ALA A 117 -8.28 -10.80 9.61
C ALA A 117 -9.38 -11.33 8.69
N ILE A 118 -10.02 -10.43 7.93
CA ILE A 118 -11.08 -10.80 6.97
C ILE A 118 -10.52 -11.74 5.88
N ARG A 119 -9.32 -11.49 5.34
CA ARG A 119 -8.69 -12.38 4.37
C ARG A 119 -8.39 -13.75 4.96
N ALA A 120 -7.82 -13.81 6.17
CA ALA A 120 -7.50 -15.06 6.84
C ALA A 120 -8.75 -15.91 7.09
N GLU A 121 -9.88 -15.25 7.39
CA GLU A 121 -11.18 -15.90 7.54
C GLU A 121 -11.71 -16.42 6.19
N ILE A 122 -11.67 -15.62 5.12
CA ILE A 122 -12.06 -16.09 3.77
C ILE A 122 -11.23 -17.30 3.32
N ALA A 123 -9.92 -17.27 3.57
CA ALA A 123 -9.04 -18.40 3.26
C ALA A 123 -9.39 -19.65 4.08
N ARG A 124 -9.75 -19.47 5.36
CA ARG A 124 -10.21 -20.54 6.25
C ARG A 124 -11.55 -21.13 5.79
N ASP A 125 -12.52 -20.29 5.45
CA ASP A 125 -13.84 -20.72 4.98
C ASP A 125 -13.70 -21.51 3.68
N ALA A 126 -12.94 -21.01 2.71
CA ALA A 126 -12.66 -21.70 1.46
C ALA A 126 -11.98 -23.06 1.69
N LYS A 127 -11.04 -23.13 2.64
CA LYS A 127 -10.40 -24.39 3.06
C LYS A 127 -11.42 -25.34 3.70
N SER A 128 -12.28 -24.87 4.59
CA SER A 128 -13.32 -25.69 5.22
C SER A 128 -14.31 -26.26 4.20
N PHE A 129 -14.68 -25.50 3.17
CA PHE A 129 -15.50 -26.02 2.07
C PHE A 129 -14.76 -27.07 1.21
N LEU A 130 -13.45 -26.90 0.98
CA LEU A 130 -12.64 -27.89 0.26
C LEU A 130 -12.49 -29.20 1.03
N GLU A 131 -12.39 -29.14 2.36
CA GLU A 131 -12.28 -30.32 3.22
C GLU A 131 -13.63 -31.01 3.47
N PHE A 132 -14.75 -30.34 3.17
CA PHE A 132 -16.10 -30.87 3.38
C PHE A 132 -16.58 -31.70 2.17
N THR A 133 -15.96 -32.87 2.00
CA THR A 133 -16.17 -33.76 0.85
C THR A 133 -17.61 -34.20 0.64
N GLU A 134 -18.38 -34.38 1.73
CA GLU A 134 -19.74 -34.93 1.72
C GLU A 134 -20.75 -34.01 1.03
N ILE A 135 -20.47 -32.71 0.92
CA ILE A 135 -21.32 -31.74 0.21
C ILE A 135 -20.71 -31.24 -1.11
N SER A 136 -19.53 -31.75 -1.48
CA SER A 136 -18.78 -31.25 -2.65
C SER A 136 -19.56 -31.37 -3.96
N ALA A 137 -20.30 -32.47 -4.16
CA ALA A 137 -21.18 -32.65 -5.32
C ALA A 137 -22.31 -31.62 -5.35
N ASN A 138 -22.92 -31.33 -4.19
CA ASN A 138 -24.00 -30.35 -4.07
C ASN A 138 -23.51 -28.92 -4.33
N LEU A 139 -22.29 -28.60 -3.88
CA LEU A 139 -21.64 -27.32 -4.16
C LEU A 139 -21.29 -27.19 -5.65
N ALA A 140 -20.73 -28.24 -6.26
CA ALA A 140 -20.37 -28.27 -7.68
C ALA A 140 -21.62 -28.12 -8.58
N ALA A 141 -22.73 -28.77 -8.25
CA ALA A 141 -24.01 -28.60 -8.95
C ALA A 141 -24.51 -27.13 -8.93
N ARG A 142 -24.06 -26.34 -7.95
CA ARG A 142 -24.35 -24.91 -7.79
C ARG A 142 -23.23 -24.01 -8.29
N LYS A 143 -22.32 -24.54 -9.10
CA LYS A 143 -21.15 -23.84 -9.68
C LYS A 143 -20.16 -23.32 -8.63
N VAL A 144 -20.12 -23.96 -7.47
CA VAL A 144 -19.07 -23.78 -6.45
C VAL A 144 -18.25 -25.06 -6.42
N ASP A 145 -17.40 -25.22 -7.44
CA ASP A 145 -16.52 -26.38 -7.56
C ASP A 145 -15.21 -26.19 -6.78
N ALA A 146 -14.42 -27.26 -6.71
CA ALA A 146 -13.13 -27.25 -6.02
C ALA A 146 -12.15 -26.22 -6.61
N ALA A 147 -12.15 -26.02 -7.93
CA ALA A 147 -11.27 -25.05 -8.58
C ALA A 147 -11.60 -23.61 -8.17
N ARG A 148 -12.89 -23.28 -8.08
CA ARG A 148 -13.38 -21.97 -7.62
C ARG A 148 -13.03 -21.72 -6.16
N LEU A 149 -13.18 -22.72 -5.28
CA LEU A 149 -12.80 -22.62 -3.88
C LEU A 149 -11.28 -22.52 -3.68
N GLN A 150 -10.49 -23.26 -4.45
CA GLN A 150 -9.02 -23.14 -4.46
C GLN A 150 -8.59 -21.75 -4.90
N LYS A 151 -9.22 -21.19 -5.93
CA LYS A 151 -8.97 -19.83 -6.39
C LYS A 151 -9.31 -18.80 -5.30
N LEU A 152 -10.47 -18.94 -4.64
CA LEU A 152 -10.87 -18.06 -3.53
C LEU A 152 -9.84 -18.07 -2.39
N LYS A 153 -9.37 -19.27 -2.01
CA LYS A 153 -8.31 -19.45 -1.00
C LYS A 153 -7.00 -18.78 -1.43
N ALA A 154 -6.55 -19.05 -2.66
CA ALA A 154 -5.30 -18.50 -3.18
C ALA A 154 -5.34 -16.97 -3.30
N ASP A 155 -6.45 -16.39 -3.76
CA ASP A 155 -6.64 -14.95 -3.87
C ASP A 155 -6.61 -14.28 -2.47
N ALA A 156 -7.18 -14.94 -1.45
CA ALA A 156 -7.12 -14.46 -0.07
C ALA A 156 -5.69 -14.50 0.50
N GLU A 157 -4.95 -15.59 0.29
CA GLU A 157 -3.56 -15.76 0.73
C GLU A 157 -2.62 -14.77 0.02
N ALA A 158 -2.76 -14.58 -1.29
CA ALA A 158 -1.92 -13.71 -2.11
C ALA A 158 -2.00 -12.22 -1.74
N LEU A 159 -3.10 -11.78 -1.13
CA LEU A 159 -3.23 -10.40 -0.66
C LEU A 159 -2.39 -10.14 0.61
N THR A 160 -1.95 -11.16 1.33
CA THR A 160 -1.15 -11.07 2.57
C THR A 160 0.25 -10.49 2.31
N GLY A 161 0.96 -10.98 1.29
CA GLY A 161 2.31 -10.52 0.96
C GLY A 161 2.40 -9.05 0.54
N LYS A 162 1.30 -8.46 0.03
CA LYS A 162 1.27 -7.04 -0.38
C LYS A 162 1.24 -6.04 0.78
N VAL A 163 1.08 -6.50 2.03
CA VAL A 163 1.16 -5.64 3.23
C VAL A 163 2.60 -5.59 3.76
N GLU A 164 3.33 -6.71 3.72
CA GLU A 164 4.73 -6.78 4.10
C GLU A 164 5.60 -5.92 3.18
N ASP A 165 5.32 -5.93 1.87
CA ASP A 165 5.95 -5.03 0.88
C ASP A 165 5.71 -3.54 1.19
N LYS A 166 4.55 -3.20 1.77
CA LYS A 166 4.22 -1.81 2.15
C LYS A 166 5.00 -1.34 3.38
N VAL A 167 5.34 -2.24 4.30
CA VAL A 167 6.15 -1.95 5.50
C VAL A 167 7.62 -1.83 5.12
N ALA A 168 8.15 -2.75 4.30
CA ALA A 168 9.50 -2.66 3.75
C ALA A 168 9.72 -1.34 2.98
N GLY A 169 8.79 -1.00 2.08
CA GLY A 169 8.85 0.23 1.31
C GLY A 169 8.72 1.53 2.12
N ALA A 170 8.16 1.49 3.34
CA ALA A 170 8.10 2.65 4.23
C ALA A 170 9.47 2.94 4.88
N SER A 171 10.22 1.89 5.20
CA SER A 171 11.59 1.96 5.74
C SER A 171 12.55 2.52 4.69
N ASP A 172 12.45 2.04 3.45
CA ASP A 172 13.27 2.52 2.33
C ASP A 172 13.00 4.00 2.02
N ARG A 173 11.74 4.44 2.09
CA ARG A 173 11.41 5.85 1.92
C ARG A 173 12.05 6.73 2.99
N LYS A 174 12.02 6.31 4.27
CA LYS A 174 12.67 7.06 5.35
C LYS A 174 14.17 7.19 5.11
N ILE A 175 14.82 6.13 4.63
CA ILE A 175 16.24 6.14 4.30
C ILE A 175 16.52 7.07 3.11
N ILE A 176 15.70 7.03 2.06
CA ILE A 176 15.84 7.88 0.88
C ILE A 176 15.62 9.36 1.24
N THR A 177 14.60 9.67 2.04
CA THR A 177 14.34 11.04 2.54
C THR A 177 15.48 11.53 3.44
N ALA A 178 16.01 10.69 4.32
CA ALA A 178 17.16 11.05 5.15
C ALA A 178 18.41 11.35 4.28
N LYS A 179 18.67 10.54 3.25
CA LYS A 179 19.76 10.77 2.30
C LYS A 179 19.57 12.05 1.47
N GLU A 180 18.34 12.36 1.07
CA GLU A 180 18.01 13.61 0.38
C GLU A 180 18.28 14.80 1.29
N GLN A 181 17.78 14.78 2.52
CA GLN A 181 17.98 15.84 3.51
C GLN A 181 19.47 16.03 3.84
N GLU A 182 20.22 14.94 3.95
CA GLU A 182 21.68 14.99 4.13
C GLU A 182 22.38 15.63 2.92
N ALA A 183 21.99 15.26 1.70
CA ALA A 183 22.52 15.86 0.48
C ALA A 183 22.18 17.36 0.37
N VAL A 184 20.95 17.76 0.69
CA VAL A 184 20.51 19.16 0.72
C VAL A 184 21.25 19.94 1.81
N SER A 185 21.46 19.35 2.99
CA SER A 185 22.20 19.97 4.08
C SER A 185 23.67 20.21 3.70
N LYS A 186 24.33 19.21 3.10
CA LYS A 186 25.70 19.34 2.56
C LYS A 186 25.78 20.38 1.45
N GLN A 187 24.83 20.37 0.52
CA GLN A 187 24.75 21.39 -0.54
C GLN A 187 24.59 22.80 0.06
N SER A 188 23.68 22.97 1.02
CA SER A 188 23.41 24.24 1.70
C SER A 188 24.64 24.76 2.45
N LEU A 189 25.38 23.87 3.12
CA LEU A 189 26.63 24.21 3.80
C LEU A 189 27.65 24.76 2.80
N HIS A 190 27.97 24.01 1.74
CA HIS A 190 28.93 24.46 0.72
C HIS A 190 28.46 25.72 0.00
N TRP A 191 27.15 25.84 -0.27
CA TRP A 191 26.56 27.06 -0.84
C TRP A 191 26.74 28.25 0.09
N SER A 192 26.42 28.12 1.38
CA SER A 192 26.55 29.20 2.36
C SER A 192 27.99 29.69 2.51
N SER A 193 28.97 28.79 2.39
CA SER A 193 30.40 29.13 2.43
C SER A 193 30.90 29.77 1.13
N ALA A 194 30.45 29.29 -0.03
CA ALA A 194 30.89 29.82 -1.34
C ALA A 194 30.15 31.11 -1.76
N TYR A 195 28.92 31.33 -1.26
CA TYR A 195 28.04 32.41 -1.70
C TYR A 195 28.61 33.82 -1.49
N PRO A 196 29.23 34.18 -0.34
CA PRO A 196 29.83 35.51 -0.16
C PRO A 196 30.91 35.83 -1.20
N LEU A 197 31.70 34.83 -1.59
CA LEU A 197 32.75 34.95 -2.60
C LEU A 197 32.15 35.07 -4.01
N LEU A 198 31.15 34.24 -4.33
CA LEU A 198 30.40 34.35 -5.59
C LEU A 198 29.69 35.71 -5.72
N ALA A 199 29.13 36.24 -4.63
CA ALA A 199 28.49 37.55 -4.59
C ALA A 199 29.50 38.69 -4.82
N GLN A 200 30.75 38.53 -4.39
CA GLN A 200 31.83 39.48 -4.66
C GLN A 200 32.27 39.42 -6.13
N VAL A 201 32.39 38.23 -6.71
CA VAL A 201 32.63 38.04 -8.16
C VAL A 201 31.50 38.64 -8.99
N ALA A 202 30.24 38.49 -8.55
CA ALA A 202 29.06 39.02 -9.23
C ALA A 202 29.02 40.56 -9.33
N LYS A 203 29.75 41.29 -8.47
CA LYS A 203 29.91 42.75 -8.61
C LYS A 203 30.73 43.14 -9.84
N ARG A 204 31.49 42.20 -10.41
CA ARG A 204 32.50 42.43 -11.46
C ARG A 204 32.28 41.58 -12.72
N ASP A 205 31.58 40.45 -12.64
CA ASP A 205 31.22 39.60 -13.79
C ASP A 205 29.69 39.43 -13.87
N VAL A 206 29.11 39.94 -14.96
CA VAL A 206 27.66 39.92 -15.20
C VAL A 206 27.09 38.50 -15.27
N ARG A 207 27.89 37.51 -15.72
CA ARG A 207 27.46 36.11 -15.81
C ARG A 207 27.31 35.48 -14.44
N ALA A 208 28.16 35.88 -13.48
CA ALA A 208 28.02 35.45 -12.08
C ALA A 208 26.82 36.13 -11.43
N ALA A 209 26.58 37.42 -11.73
CA ALA A 209 25.37 38.11 -11.29
C ALA A 209 24.10 37.44 -11.80
N ASP A 210 24.05 37.04 -13.07
CA ASP A 210 22.90 36.36 -13.68
C ASP A 210 22.66 34.97 -13.08
N ALA A 211 23.72 34.20 -12.82
CA ALA A 211 23.63 32.87 -12.21
C ALA A 211 23.15 32.90 -10.74
N LEU A 212 23.39 34.00 -10.02
CA LEU A 212 22.94 34.21 -8.64
C LEU A 212 21.54 34.82 -8.52
N ARG A 213 20.94 35.27 -9.62
CA ARG A 213 19.59 35.84 -9.56
C ARG A 213 18.60 34.76 -9.10
N PRO A 214 17.71 35.08 -8.15
CA PRO A 214 16.63 34.17 -7.81
C PRO A 214 15.78 33.93 -9.06
N THR A 215 15.70 32.67 -9.51
CA THR A 215 14.74 32.26 -10.52
C THR A 215 13.35 32.51 -9.95
N LYS A 216 12.60 33.44 -10.55
CA LYS A 216 11.19 33.65 -10.21
C LYS A 216 10.48 32.30 -10.34
N LYS A 217 9.93 31.80 -9.24
CA LYS A 217 8.90 30.76 -9.25
C LYS A 217 7.56 31.39 -9.58
#